data_AF-A0A3R7INQ2-F1
#
_entry.id   AF-A0A3R7INQ2-F1
#
_cell.length_a   1.000
_cell.length_b   1.000
_cell.length_c   1.000
_cell.angle_alpha   90.00
_cell.angle_beta   90.00
_cell.angle_gamma   90.00
#
_symmetry.space_group_name_H-M   'P 1'
#
loop_
_entity.id
_entity.type
_entity.pdbx_description
1 polymer ?
#
loop_
_entity_poly.entity_id
_entity_poly.type
_entity_poly.pdbx_seq_one_letter_code
_entity_poly.pdbx_strand_id
1 'polypeptide(L)'
;MTPKTPGKGSKLKVKSQTVELPPVVIFETHPLLEYARTHFNLTAPRASLFQKSVEFDLGKRLVWERKLISMTLTRLSKEQAPVAVQAFRNISGFMGNRASGKGQIDHCFKLLRNVVPRSPAVKDEIYCQLCKQLTRNPSANAVMNGWLLMNACLVTFPPSPPLAECLERFISMHVGVSGESEASIAISAYAMDALASLKCCATKGERKEIPSAAELRALQRHALNDIPVMLADTSILLMQVSAWTTSRDLAGLVARKLGVCRERAFALVEKNDDDEEHLVPDNERIMDLYAEWERTHIDVTDPKQMKNKKKSAKSAAPTSEIDTAASAMKTPKREGYYLLYKAYLWGKSINDNVFAYVNYIISLTADAGE
;
A
#
# COMPACT_ATOMS: atom_id res chain seq x y z
N MET A 1 -48.20 20.40 -55.94
CA MET A 1 -48.01 21.55 -55.02
C MET A 1 -47.79 21.01 -53.62
N THR A 2 -46.54 21.06 -53.15
CA THR A 2 -46.12 20.69 -51.79
C THR A 2 -46.11 21.90 -50.87
N PRO A 3 -46.45 21.74 -49.58
CA PRO A 3 -45.89 22.57 -48.51
C PRO A 3 -45.22 21.69 -47.44
N LYS A 4 -43.88 21.72 -47.38
CA LYS A 4 -43.03 22.47 -46.42
C LYS A 4 -42.99 21.88 -45.00
N THR A 5 -41.90 21.15 -44.76
CA THR A 5 -41.28 20.77 -43.48
C THR A 5 -40.97 21.97 -42.58
N PRO A 6 -41.04 21.81 -41.24
CA PRO A 6 -40.38 22.72 -40.31
C PRO A 6 -39.05 22.14 -39.77
N GLY A 7 -38.02 22.98 -39.82
CA GLY A 7 -37.26 23.36 -38.62
C GLY A 7 -36.12 22.45 -38.15
N LYS A 8 -34.90 22.80 -38.57
CA LYS A 8 -33.61 22.32 -38.04
C LYS A 8 -33.52 22.50 -36.52
N GLY A 9 -33.34 21.39 -35.79
CA GLY A 9 -32.83 21.39 -34.42
C GLY A 9 -31.34 21.77 -34.42
N SER A 10 -31.01 22.80 -33.64
CA SER A 10 -29.67 23.32 -33.41
C SER A 10 -28.77 22.25 -32.77
N LYS A 11 -27.68 21.90 -33.47
CA LYS A 11 -26.56 21.17 -32.85
C LYS A 11 -25.88 22.10 -31.85
N LEU A 12 -26.12 21.87 -30.56
CA LEU A 12 -25.29 22.38 -29.47
C LEU A 12 -23.85 21.91 -29.71
N LYS A 13 -22.98 22.85 -30.09
CA LYS A 13 -21.53 22.66 -30.07
C LYS A 13 -21.12 22.45 -28.61
N VAL A 14 -20.86 21.22 -28.23
CA VAL A 14 -20.09 20.90 -27.03
C VAL A 14 -18.71 21.54 -27.24
N LYS A 15 -18.44 22.62 -26.50
CA LYS A 15 -17.10 23.21 -26.42
C LYS A 15 -16.20 22.13 -25.80
N SER A 16 -15.24 21.67 -26.59
CA SER A 16 -14.08 20.93 -26.12
C SER A 16 -13.46 21.70 -24.96
N GLN A 17 -13.62 21.22 -23.73
CA GLN A 17 -12.86 21.70 -22.59
C GLN A 17 -11.40 21.36 -22.84
N THR A 18 -10.60 22.40 -23.07
CA THR A 18 -9.15 22.28 -23.06
C THR A 18 -8.75 21.95 -21.64
N VAL A 19 -8.34 20.70 -21.41
CA VAL A 19 -7.79 20.25 -20.13
C VAL A 19 -6.52 21.06 -19.88
N GLU A 20 -6.54 21.91 -18.85
CA GLU A 20 -5.33 22.58 -18.41
C GLU A 20 -4.37 21.54 -17.83
N LEU A 21 -3.22 21.41 -18.47
CA LEU A 21 -2.22 20.41 -18.14
C LEU A 21 -1.53 20.80 -16.81
N PRO A 22 -1.12 19.83 -15.98
CA PRO A 22 -0.27 20.09 -14.82
C PRO A 22 0.98 20.88 -15.25
N PRO A 23 1.67 21.60 -14.33
CA PRO A 23 2.80 22.45 -14.66
C PRO A 23 3.74 21.70 -15.61
N VAL A 24 3.91 22.25 -16.82
CA VAL A 24 4.67 21.59 -17.86
C VAL A 24 6.10 21.51 -17.37
N VAL A 25 6.51 20.35 -16.88
CA VAL A 25 7.91 20.09 -16.55
C VAL A 25 8.68 20.29 -17.84
N ILE A 26 9.46 21.38 -17.91
CA ILE A 26 10.34 21.69 -19.03
C ILE A 26 11.54 20.76 -18.88
N PHE A 27 12.05 20.22 -19.98
CA PHE A 27 13.12 19.23 -19.94
C PHE A 27 14.32 19.70 -19.11
N GLU A 28 14.74 20.96 -19.30
CA GLU A 28 15.89 21.59 -18.62
C GLU A 28 15.70 21.74 -17.11
N THR A 29 14.45 21.76 -16.63
CA THR A 29 14.12 21.89 -15.21
C THR A 29 13.59 20.58 -14.60
N HIS A 30 13.67 19.47 -15.34
CA HIS A 30 13.17 18.19 -14.85
C HIS A 30 13.97 17.75 -13.60
N PRO A 31 13.33 17.45 -12.46
CA PRO A 31 14.05 17.16 -11.21
C PRO A 31 15.00 15.97 -11.26
N LEU A 32 14.74 15.00 -12.14
CA LEU A 32 15.61 13.86 -12.40
C LEU A 32 16.70 14.13 -13.45
N LEU A 33 16.82 15.32 -14.04
CA LEU A 33 17.72 15.56 -15.18
C LEU A 33 19.18 15.24 -14.85
N GLU A 34 19.72 15.79 -13.76
CA GLU A 34 21.12 15.56 -13.37
C GLU A 34 21.37 14.11 -12.95
N TYR A 35 20.41 13.52 -12.24
CA TYR A 35 20.46 12.10 -11.90
C TYR A 35 20.50 11.24 -13.17
N ALA A 36 19.67 11.57 -14.17
CA ALA A 36 19.58 10.83 -15.41
C ALA A 36 20.86 10.95 -16.26
N ARG A 37 21.48 12.14 -16.35
CA ARG A 37 22.77 12.30 -17.04
C ARG A 37 23.85 11.37 -16.51
N THR A 38 23.85 11.13 -15.20
CA THR A 38 24.88 10.36 -14.52
C THR A 38 24.51 8.89 -14.37
N HIS A 39 23.24 8.51 -14.24
CA HIS A 39 22.80 7.15 -13.90
C HIS A 39 22.03 6.43 -15.02
N PHE A 40 21.49 7.15 -16.01
CA PHE A 40 20.69 6.52 -17.07
C PHE A 40 21.55 5.80 -18.09
N ASN A 41 20.95 4.79 -18.73
CA ASN A 41 21.48 4.21 -19.93
C ASN A 41 21.14 5.10 -21.14
N LEU A 42 22.13 5.91 -21.56
CA LEU A 42 21.99 6.86 -22.65
C LEU A 42 22.47 6.31 -24.00
N THR A 43 22.87 5.04 -24.07
CA THR A 43 23.36 4.45 -25.33
C THR A 43 22.62 3.16 -25.64
N ALA A 44 22.16 3.03 -26.88
CA ALA A 44 21.54 1.81 -27.37
C ALA A 44 22.62 0.72 -27.55
N PRO A 45 22.27 -0.57 -27.35
CA PRO A 45 23.16 -1.67 -27.64
C PRO A 45 23.50 -1.66 -29.12
N ARG A 46 24.77 -1.94 -29.45
CA ARG A 46 25.18 -2.03 -30.85
C ARG A 46 24.51 -3.24 -31.50
N ALA A 47 23.81 -3.01 -32.61
CA ALA A 47 23.24 -4.08 -33.42
C ALA A 47 24.32 -4.87 -34.18
N SER A 48 25.50 -4.27 -34.42
CA SER A 48 26.65 -4.87 -35.10
C SER A 48 27.96 -4.22 -34.65
N LEU A 49 29.08 -4.96 -34.72
CA LEU A 49 30.43 -4.48 -34.37
C LEU A 49 30.91 -3.31 -35.23
N PHE A 50 30.31 -3.12 -36.41
CA PHE A 50 30.66 -2.03 -37.34
C PHE A 50 29.75 -0.80 -37.22
N GLN A 51 28.69 -0.87 -36.41
CA GLN A 51 27.73 0.22 -36.26
C GLN A 51 27.97 1.00 -34.96
N LYS A 52 28.06 2.32 -35.06
CA LYS A 52 28.13 3.20 -33.89
C LYS A 52 26.86 3.05 -33.05
N SER A 53 27.02 3.05 -31.73
CA SER A 53 25.90 3.05 -30.79
C SER A 53 25.09 4.33 -30.97
N VAL A 54 23.77 4.20 -31.05
CA VAL A 54 22.86 5.35 -31.11
C VAL A 54 22.63 5.86 -29.70
N GLU A 55 22.78 7.17 -29.49
CA GLU A 55 22.44 7.79 -28.20
C GLU A 55 20.92 7.93 -28.04
N PHE A 56 20.43 7.66 -26.84
CA PHE A 56 19.03 7.90 -26.50
C PHE A 56 18.80 9.37 -26.21
N ASP A 57 17.70 9.89 -26.75
CA ASP A 57 17.19 11.21 -26.42
C ASP A 57 16.71 11.24 -24.95
N LEU A 58 17.47 11.93 -24.10
CA LEU A 58 17.20 12.02 -22.67
C LEU A 58 15.86 12.71 -22.37
N GLY A 59 15.46 13.68 -23.17
CA GLY A 59 14.17 14.36 -23.01
C GLY A 59 13.01 13.42 -23.23
N LYS A 60 13.10 12.55 -24.23
CA LYS A 60 12.12 11.48 -24.44
C LYS A 60 12.18 10.41 -23.36
N ARG A 61 13.36 10.09 -22.82
CA ARG A 61 13.48 9.09 -21.75
C ARG A 61 12.85 9.54 -20.43
N LEU A 62 12.79 10.85 -20.15
CA LEU A 62 12.19 11.40 -18.92
C LEU A 62 10.67 11.65 -19.01
N VAL A 63 10.07 11.51 -20.19
CA VAL A 63 8.65 11.81 -20.43
C VAL A 63 7.86 10.53 -20.68
N TRP A 64 6.58 10.53 -20.32
CA TRP A 64 5.67 9.40 -20.52
C TRP A 64 5.71 8.87 -21.95
N GLU A 65 5.69 7.54 -22.06
CA GLU A 65 5.49 6.86 -23.33
C GLU A 65 4.46 5.73 -23.18
N ARG A 66 3.65 5.53 -24.24
CA ARG A 66 2.70 4.41 -24.28
C ARG A 66 3.38 3.06 -24.45
N LYS A 67 4.52 3.04 -25.15
CA LYS A 67 5.24 1.81 -25.48
C LYS A 67 5.86 1.22 -24.23
N LEU A 68 5.89 -0.11 -24.14
CA LEU A 68 6.63 -0.79 -23.09
C LEU A 68 8.13 -0.63 -23.32
N ILE A 69 8.88 -0.30 -22.28
CA ILE A 69 10.34 -0.29 -22.35
C ILE A 69 10.85 -1.71 -22.62
N SER A 70 11.87 -1.81 -23.46
CA SER A 70 12.64 -3.05 -23.71
C SER A 70 14.02 -3.00 -23.05
N MET A 71 14.39 -1.84 -22.52
CA MET A 71 15.64 -1.57 -21.82
C MET A 71 15.37 -0.70 -20.61
N THR A 72 16.15 -0.93 -19.56
CA THR A 72 16.10 -0.16 -18.31
C THR A 72 16.40 1.32 -18.55
N LEU A 73 15.85 2.20 -17.71
CA LEU A 73 16.18 3.62 -17.75
C LEU A 73 17.57 3.85 -17.17
N THR A 74 17.88 3.22 -16.04
CA THR A 74 19.17 3.25 -15.34
C THR A 74 20.11 2.15 -15.82
N ARG A 75 21.40 2.30 -15.51
CA ARG A 75 22.41 1.27 -15.76
C ARG A 75 22.29 0.15 -14.72
N LEU A 76 21.74 -0.98 -15.14
CA LEU A 76 21.59 -2.21 -14.33
C LEU A 76 22.41 -3.36 -14.92
N SER A 77 22.72 -4.37 -14.10
CA SER A 77 23.38 -5.58 -14.58
C SER A 77 22.46 -6.40 -15.50
N LYS A 78 23.03 -7.35 -16.26
CA LYS A 78 22.26 -8.22 -17.18
C LYS A 78 21.23 -9.07 -16.44
N GLU A 79 21.50 -9.41 -15.19
CA GLU A 79 20.64 -10.21 -14.31
C GLU A 79 19.50 -9.37 -13.73
N GLN A 80 19.75 -8.07 -13.50
CA GLN A 80 18.78 -7.13 -12.93
C GLN A 80 17.82 -6.56 -14.00
N ALA A 81 18.30 -6.37 -15.24
CA ALA A 81 17.52 -5.74 -16.29
C ALA A 81 16.16 -6.42 -16.60
N PRO A 82 16.05 -7.76 -16.67
CA PRO A 82 14.76 -8.42 -16.88
C PRO A 82 13.73 -8.14 -15.78
N VAL A 83 14.19 -8.00 -14.52
CA VAL A 83 13.32 -7.68 -13.38
C VAL A 83 12.74 -6.28 -13.55
N ALA A 84 13.56 -5.30 -13.90
CA ALA A 84 13.14 -3.93 -14.14
C ALA A 84 12.22 -3.76 -15.36
N VAL A 85 12.47 -4.50 -16.45
CA VAL A 85 11.58 -4.50 -17.62
C VAL A 85 10.23 -5.14 -17.28
N GLN A 86 10.23 -6.22 -16.50
CA GLN A 86 9.00 -6.83 -16.01
C GLN A 86 8.26 -5.91 -15.02
N ALA A 87 8.98 -5.14 -14.21
CA ALA A 87 8.41 -4.12 -13.33
C ALA A 87 7.68 -3.04 -14.13
N PHE A 88 8.25 -2.52 -15.23
CA PHE A 88 7.59 -1.55 -16.09
C PHE A 88 6.27 -2.05 -16.67
N ARG A 89 6.19 -3.35 -17.00
CA ARG A 89 4.93 -3.97 -17.41
C ARG A 89 3.92 -3.87 -16.28
N ASN A 90 4.28 -4.24 -15.06
CA ASN A 90 3.38 -4.16 -13.91
C ASN A 90 2.95 -2.72 -13.61
N ILE A 91 3.87 -1.74 -13.65
CA ILE A 91 3.54 -0.31 -13.54
C ILE A 91 2.52 0.09 -14.61
N SER A 92 2.79 -0.24 -15.87
CA SER A 92 1.86 0.06 -16.97
C SER A 92 0.50 -0.61 -16.81
N GLY A 93 0.45 -1.82 -16.24
CA GLY A 93 -0.78 -2.55 -15.95
C GLY A 93 -1.57 -1.93 -14.81
N PHE A 94 -0.88 -1.54 -13.73
CA PHE A 94 -1.46 -0.84 -12.59
C PHE A 94 -2.07 0.50 -13.01
N MET A 95 -1.36 1.28 -13.82
CA MET A 95 -1.81 2.58 -14.31
C MET A 95 -2.95 2.50 -15.35
N GLY A 96 -3.35 1.29 -15.77
CA GLY A 96 -4.41 1.11 -16.79
C GLY A 96 -3.96 1.36 -18.23
N ASN A 97 -2.65 1.43 -18.49
CA ASN A 97 -2.11 1.67 -19.84
C ASN A 97 -2.10 0.42 -20.73
N ARG A 98 -2.41 -0.76 -20.17
CA ARG A 98 -2.47 -2.04 -20.90
C ARG A 98 -3.59 -2.95 -20.40
N ALA A 99 -4.27 -3.61 -21.33
CA ALA A 99 -5.12 -4.75 -21.01
C ALA A 99 -4.25 -5.94 -20.57
N SER A 100 -4.65 -6.62 -19.49
CA SER A 100 -3.87 -7.73 -18.93
C SER A 100 -4.70 -8.83 -18.24
N GLY A 101 -6.02 -8.64 -18.12
CA GLY A 101 -6.90 -9.54 -17.39
C GLY A 101 -6.66 -9.60 -15.87
N LYS A 102 -5.81 -8.72 -15.33
CA LYS A 102 -5.43 -8.67 -13.90
C LYS A 102 -5.87 -7.35 -13.29
N GLY A 103 -6.24 -7.37 -12.01
CA GLY A 103 -6.61 -6.15 -11.26
C GLY A 103 -5.41 -5.26 -10.94
N GLN A 104 -5.65 -4.05 -10.45
CA GLN A 104 -4.57 -3.14 -10.03
C GLN A 104 -3.74 -3.74 -8.89
N ILE A 105 -4.40 -4.25 -7.84
CA ILE A 105 -3.74 -4.89 -6.68
C ILE A 105 -2.82 -6.04 -7.13
N ASP A 106 -3.25 -6.85 -8.11
CA ASP A 106 -2.43 -7.93 -8.66
C ASP A 106 -1.12 -7.45 -9.30
N HIS A 107 -1.15 -6.30 -9.99
CA HIS A 107 0.07 -5.72 -10.59
C HIS A 107 0.97 -5.14 -9.51
N CYS A 108 0.39 -4.48 -8.50
CA CYS A 108 1.15 -3.95 -7.36
C CYS A 108 1.86 -5.08 -6.61
N PHE A 109 1.16 -6.14 -6.23
CA PHE A 109 1.77 -7.28 -5.54
C PHE A 109 2.86 -7.95 -6.38
N LYS A 110 2.63 -8.14 -7.68
CA LYS A 110 3.67 -8.70 -8.58
C LYS A 110 4.86 -7.77 -8.72
N LEU A 111 4.68 -6.45 -8.71
CA LEU A 111 5.76 -5.48 -8.71
C LEU A 111 6.57 -5.60 -7.42
N LEU A 112 5.93 -5.42 -6.27
CA LEU A 112 6.59 -5.35 -4.98
C LEU A 112 7.31 -6.66 -4.64
N ARG A 113 6.66 -7.82 -4.81
CA ARG A 113 7.30 -9.14 -4.56
C ARG A 113 8.58 -9.35 -5.38
N ASN A 114 8.63 -8.81 -6.59
CA ASN A 114 9.79 -8.98 -7.47
C ASN A 114 10.92 -7.98 -7.17
N VAL A 115 10.60 -6.82 -6.59
CA VAL A 115 11.51 -5.67 -6.41
C VAL A 115 12.07 -5.57 -4.99
N VAL A 116 11.27 -5.82 -3.96
CA VAL A 116 11.67 -5.76 -2.54
C VAL A 116 12.98 -6.53 -2.26
N PRO A 117 13.13 -7.81 -2.68
CA PRO A 117 14.36 -8.57 -2.40
C PRO A 117 15.56 -8.17 -3.28
N ARG A 118 15.48 -7.06 -4.03
CA ARG A 118 16.51 -6.64 -4.99
C ARG A 118 17.35 -5.48 -4.45
N SER A 119 18.43 -5.22 -5.19
CA SER A 119 19.38 -4.16 -4.86
C SER A 119 18.74 -2.77 -4.88
N PRO A 120 19.31 -1.79 -4.16
CA PRO A 120 18.88 -0.38 -4.24
C PRO A 120 18.83 0.16 -5.67
N ALA A 121 19.72 -0.28 -6.56
CA ALA A 121 19.72 0.12 -7.96
C ALA A 121 18.42 -0.29 -8.71
N VAL A 122 17.87 -1.47 -8.42
CA VAL A 122 16.58 -1.91 -9.01
C VAL A 122 15.42 -1.10 -8.43
N LYS A 123 15.49 -0.73 -7.14
CA LYS A 123 14.47 0.12 -6.48
C LYS A 123 14.47 1.54 -7.07
N ASP A 124 15.65 2.12 -7.27
CA ASP A 124 15.84 3.41 -7.94
C ASP A 124 15.27 3.41 -9.37
N GLU A 125 15.50 2.33 -10.12
CA GLU A 125 14.91 2.13 -11.44
C GLU A 125 13.37 2.21 -11.40
N ILE A 126 12.72 1.64 -10.38
CA ILE A 126 11.25 1.71 -10.25
C ILE A 126 10.79 3.15 -10.05
N TYR A 127 11.46 3.90 -9.17
CA TYR A 127 11.17 5.31 -8.97
C TYR A 127 11.37 6.13 -10.24
N CYS A 128 12.47 5.90 -10.99
CA CYS A 128 12.69 6.54 -12.28
C CYS A 128 11.60 6.20 -13.31
N GLN A 129 11.16 4.94 -13.38
CA GLN A 129 10.08 4.49 -14.26
C GLN A 129 8.74 5.16 -13.89
N LEU A 130 8.43 5.30 -12.60
CA LEU A 130 7.24 6.00 -12.12
C LEU A 130 7.29 7.48 -12.46
N CYS A 131 8.39 8.18 -12.16
CA CYS A 131 8.56 9.60 -12.53
C CYS A 131 8.38 9.79 -14.04
N LYS A 132 9.00 8.95 -14.88
CA LYS A 132 8.79 8.97 -16.33
C LYS A 132 7.30 8.84 -16.70
N GLN A 133 6.59 7.88 -16.13
CA GLN A 133 5.18 7.64 -16.46
C GLN A 133 4.22 8.70 -15.89
N LEU A 134 4.66 9.52 -14.93
CA LEU A 134 3.92 10.65 -14.38
C LEU A 134 4.19 11.95 -15.18
N THR A 135 5.37 12.11 -15.77
CA THR A 135 5.75 13.29 -16.53
C THR A 135 5.01 13.38 -17.88
N ARG A 136 4.17 14.40 -18.04
CA ARG A 136 3.38 14.71 -19.26
C ARG A 136 2.54 13.53 -19.77
N ASN A 137 2.02 12.71 -18.86
CA ASN A 137 1.09 11.65 -19.22
C ASN A 137 -0.30 12.26 -19.52
N PRO A 138 -0.89 11.98 -20.70
CA PRO A 138 -2.15 12.60 -21.12
C PRO A 138 -3.38 12.07 -20.36
N SER A 139 -3.26 11.00 -19.58
CA SER A 139 -4.38 10.42 -18.83
C SER A 139 -4.28 10.76 -17.34
N ALA A 140 -5.16 11.66 -16.88
CA ALA A 140 -5.27 12.01 -15.46
C ALA A 140 -5.52 10.78 -14.58
N ASN A 141 -6.36 9.84 -15.02
CA ASN A 141 -6.60 8.59 -14.30
C ASN A 141 -5.34 7.71 -14.19
N ALA A 142 -4.57 7.59 -15.27
CA ALA A 142 -3.30 6.87 -15.22
C ALA A 142 -2.30 7.56 -14.28
N VAL A 143 -2.27 8.90 -14.26
CA VAL A 143 -1.44 9.70 -13.36
C VAL A 143 -1.83 9.46 -11.90
N MET A 144 -3.11 9.51 -11.54
CA MET A 144 -3.58 9.20 -10.17
C MET A 144 -3.18 7.78 -9.74
N ASN A 145 -3.34 6.78 -10.62
CA ASN A 145 -2.89 5.41 -10.33
C ASN A 145 -1.36 5.33 -10.19
N GLY A 146 -0.60 6.09 -10.98
CA GLY A 146 0.86 6.15 -10.85
C GLY A 146 1.30 6.72 -9.50
N TRP A 147 0.59 7.73 -9.01
CA TRP A 147 0.79 8.34 -7.70
C TRP A 147 0.42 7.42 -6.54
N LEU A 148 -0.68 6.66 -6.65
CA LEU A 148 -0.99 5.59 -5.70
C LEU A 148 0.12 4.53 -5.66
N LEU A 149 0.67 4.15 -6.82
CA LEU A 149 1.77 3.18 -6.90
C LEU A 149 3.08 3.74 -6.35
N MET A 150 3.34 5.05 -6.53
CA MET A 150 4.45 5.76 -5.89
C MET A 150 4.36 5.68 -4.37
N ASN A 151 3.19 5.97 -3.80
CA ASN A 151 2.94 5.81 -2.37
C ASN A 151 3.15 4.37 -1.90
N ALA A 152 2.62 3.39 -2.62
CA ALA A 152 2.83 1.97 -2.31
C ALA A 152 4.33 1.59 -2.30
N CYS A 153 5.14 2.13 -3.22
CA CYS A 153 6.59 1.90 -3.21
C CYS A 153 7.26 2.57 -2.01
N LEU A 154 6.95 3.84 -1.73
CA LEU A 154 7.58 4.62 -0.65
C LEU A 154 7.29 4.06 0.74
N VAL A 155 6.08 3.54 0.98
CA VAL A 155 5.78 2.85 2.24
C VAL A 155 6.48 1.51 2.37
N THR A 156 6.98 0.93 1.26
CA THR A 156 7.60 -0.39 1.21
C THR A 156 9.13 -0.34 1.28
N PHE A 157 9.78 0.43 0.41
CA PHE A 157 11.24 0.48 0.31
C PHE A 157 11.74 1.91 0.01
N PRO A 158 12.85 2.35 0.60
CA PRO A 158 13.38 3.69 0.36
C PRO A 158 14.09 3.79 -1.01
N PRO A 159 14.11 4.98 -1.66
CA PRO A 159 15.08 5.28 -2.72
C PRO A 159 16.50 5.39 -2.14
N SER A 160 17.51 5.29 -2.99
CA SER A 160 18.89 5.60 -2.58
C SER A 160 19.04 7.09 -2.22
N PRO A 161 20.02 7.47 -1.37
CA PRO A 161 20.21 8.87 -0.99
C PRO A 161 20.37 9.84 -2.19
N PRO A 162 21.14 9.53 -3.26
CA PRO A 162 21.23 10.40 -4.42
C PRO A 162 19.90 10.61 -5.17
N LEU A 163 19.04 9.57 -5.21
CA LEU A 163 17.74 9.68 -5.85
C LEU A 163 16.70 10.35 -4.95
N ALA A 164 16.80 10.18 -3.62
CA ALA A 164 15.85 10.71 -2.65
C ALA A 164 15.67 12.24 -2.79
N GLU A 165 16.76 12.98 -2.94
CA GLU A 165 16.71 14.45 -3.14
C GLU A 165 16.03 14.83 -4.46
N CYS A 166 16.32 14.09 -5.54
CA CYS A 166 15.68 14.31 -6.83
C CYS A 166 14.17 13.98 -6.79
N LEU A 167 13.81 12.94 -6.04
CA LEU A 167 12.44 12.51 -5.85
C LEU A 167 11.65 13.49 -4.98
N GLU A 168 12.25 14.04 -3.92
CA GLU A 168 11.64 15.10 -3.11
C GLU A 168 11.31 16.32 -3.96
N ARG A 169 12.25 16.78 -4.80
CA ARG A 169 12.01 17.88 -5.76
C ARG A 169 10.90 17.53 -6.75
N PHE A 170 10.89 16.31 -7.29
CA PHE A 170 9.83 15.85 -8.20
C PHE A 170 8.45 15.84 -7.56
N ILE A 171 8.34 15.32 -6.34
CA ILE A 171 7.07 15.24 -5.60
C ILE A 171 6.59 16.65 -5.23
N SER A 172 7.48 17.51 -4.77
CA SER A 172 7.14 18.87 -4.34
C SER A 172 6.54 19.72 -5.46
N MET A 173 6.91 19.48 -6.73
CA MET A 173 6.28 20.16 -7.88
C MET A 173 4.79 19.84 -8.07
N HIS A 174 4.31 18.76 -7.46
CA HIS A 174 2.93 18.31 -7.55
C HIS A 174 2.13 18.61 -6.28
N VAL A 175 2.78 19.08 -5.21
CA VAL A 175 2.14 19.50 -3.97
C VAL A 175 1.59 20.91 -4.11
N GLY A 176 0.35 21.12 -3.68
CA GLY A 176 -0.27 22.45 -3.67
C GLY A 176 -0.52 23.01 -5.08
N VAL A 177 -0.47 22.19 -6.12
CA VAL A 177 -0.79 22.60 -7.49
C VAL A 177 -2.25 23.04 -7.51
N SER A 178 -2.43 24.36 -7.60
CA SER A 178 -3.69 25.10 -7.58
C SER A 178 -4.45 25.00 -8.91
N GLY A 179 -4.64 23.78 -9.41
CA GLY A 179 -5.54 23.54 -10.53
C GLY A 179 -7.00 23.48 -10.05
N GLU A 180 -7.92 24.08 -10.80
CA GLU A 180 -9.36 24.06 -10.48
C GLU A 180 -10.01 22.67 -10.65
N SER A 181 -9.32 21.74 -11.32
CA SER A 181 -9.84 20.40 -11.61
C SER A 181 -9.72 19.45 -10.42
N GLU A 182 -10.77 18.64 -10.18
CA GLU A 182 -10.76 17.55 -9.20
C GLU A 182 -9.55 16.63 -9.34
N ALA A 183 -9.10 16.36 -10.58
CA ALA A 183 -7.93 15.54 -10.82
C ALA A 183 -6.63 16.18 -10.30
N SER A 184 -6.50 17.51 -10.37
CA SER A 184 -5.34 18.24 -9.84
C SER A 184 -5.32 18.17 -8.31
N ILE A 185 -6.48 18.33 -7.68
CA ILE A 185 -6.63 18.22 -6.22
C ILE A 185 -6.27 16.82 -5.74
N ALA A 186 -6.78 15.78 -6.42
CA ALA A 186 -6.46 14.39 -6.10
C ALA A 186 -4.97 14.08 -6.28
N ILE A 187 -4.34 14.55 -7.36
CA ILE A 187 -2.90 14.40 -7.58
C ILE A 187 -2.09 15.09 -6.47
N SER A 188 -2.49 16.30 -6.08
CA SER A 188 -1.85 17.06 -4.99
C SER A 188 -1.94 16.31 -3.65
N ALA A 189 -3.09 15.70 -3.34
CA ALA A 189 -3.25 14.85 -2.16
C ALA A 189 -2.28 13.66 -2.16
N TYR A 190 -2.18 12.93 -3.29
CA TYR A 190 -1.21 11.82 -3.36
C TYR A 190 0.24 12.29 -3.28
N ALA A 191 0.57 13.45 -3.84
CA ALA A 191 1.91 14.01 -3.77
C ALA A 191 2.27 14.41 -2.32
N MET A 192 1.31 14.95 -1.55
CA MET A 192 1.49 15.23 -0.12
C MET A 192 1.77 13.95 0.67
N ASP A 193 0.99 12.89 0.45
CA ASP A 193 1.21 11.58 1.09
C ASP A 193 2.56 10.96 0.72
N ALA A 194 2.96 11.11 -0.56
CA ALA A 194 4.24 10.62 -1.05
C ALA A 194 5.41 11.38 -0.40
N LEU A 195 5.29 12.70 -0.23
CA LEU A 195 6.30 13.50 0.43
C LEU A 195 6.45 13.12 1.91
N ALA A 196 5.33 12.89 2.61
CA ALA A 196 5.35 12.39 3.98
C ALA A 196 6.00 11.00 4.06
N SER A 197 5.63 10.09 3.15
CA SER A 197 6.17 8.73 3.09
C SER A 197 7.67 8.72 2.76
N LEU A 198 8.16 9.61 1.90
CA LEU A 198 9.58 9.75 1.58
C LEU A 198 10.41 10.15 2.82
N LYS A 199 9.89 11.08 3.64
CA LYS A 199 10.54 11.48 4.90
C LYS A 199 10.56 10.33 5.91
N CYS A 200 9.46 9.58 6.00
CA CYS A 200 9.39 8.42 6.89
C CYS A 200 10.29 7.26 6.44
N CYS A 201 10.35 6.95 5.13
CA CYS A 201 11.17 5.84 4.63
C CYS A 201 12.66 6.09 4.86
N ALA A 202 13.11 7.35 4.79
CA ALA A 202 14.49 7.75 5.06
C ALA A 202 14.93 7.44 6.50
N THR A 203 14.01 7.44 7.47
CA THR A 203 14.31 7.23 8.89
C THR A 203 13.96 5.82 9.38
N LYS A 204 12.86 5.24 8.88
CA LYS A 204 12.34 3.95 9.35
C LYS A 204 12.79 2.76 8.50
N GLY A 205 13.42 2.99 7.34
CA GLY A 205 13.95 1.95 6.47
C GLY A 205 12.89 1.14 5.72
N GLU A 206 13.32 0.00 5.18
CA GLU A 206 12.50 -0.92 4.38
C GLU A 206 11.55 -1.77 5.26
N ARG A 207 10.37 -2.10 4.72
CA ARG A 207 9.37 -2.97 5.34
C ARG A 207 9.82 -4.43 5.36
N LYS A 208 9.25 -5.22 6.28
CA LYS A 208 9.42 -6.69 6.28
C LYS A 208 8.44 -7.37 5.32
N GLU A 209 7.23 -6.85 5.21
CA GLU A 209 6.17 -7.37 4.34
C GLU A 209 5.75 -6.31 3.31
N ILE A 210 5.17 -6.78 2.21
CA ILE A 210 4.53 -5.86 1.25
C ILE A 210 3.19 -5.37 1.82
N PRO A 211 2.70 -4.18 1.42
CA PRO A 211 1.42 -3.67 1.87
C PRO A 211 0.27 -4.64 1.59
N SER A 212 -0.64 -4.78 2.56
CA SER A 212 -1.84 -5.59 2.42
C SER A 212 -2.82 -4.99 1.40
N ALA A 213 -3.82 -5.78 1.00
CA ALA A 213 -4.88 -5.25 0.14
C ALA A 213 -5.71 -4.17 0.86
N ALA A 214 -5.86 -4.28 2.18
CA ALA A 214 -6.50 -3.26 3.01
C ALA A 214 -5.66 -1.97 3.03
N GLU A 215 -4.34 -2.08 3.21
CA GLU A 215 -3.42 -0.94 3.22
C GLU A 215 -3.43 -0.17 1.89
N LEU A 216 -3.42 -0.88 0.76
CA LEU A 216 -3.51 -0.25 -0.56
C LEU A 216 -4.82 0.52 -0.76
N ARG A 217 -5.94 0.01 -0.22
CA ARG A 217 -7.24 0.71 -0.25
C ARG A 217 -7.27 1.92 0.69
N ALA A 218 -6.52 1.90 1.79
CA ALA A 218 -6.37 3.04 2.67
C ALA A 218 -5.55 4.15 2.00
N LEU A 219 -4.43 3.81 1.35
CA LEU A 219 -3.62 4.74 0.54
C LEU A 219 -4.45 5.38 -0.58
N GLN A 220 -5.30 4.60 -1.27
CA GLN A 220 -6.18 5.13 -2.32
C GLN A 220 -7.21 6.15 -1.79
N ARG A 221 -7.59 6.04 -0.51
CA ARG A 221 -8.56 6.93 0.14
C ARG A 221 -7.90 8.09 0.90
N HIS A 222 -6.58 8.22 0.86
CA HIS A 222 -5.82 9.16 1.69
C HIS A 222 -6.17 9.01 3.19
N ALA A 223 -6.34 7.77 3.63
CA ALA A 223 -6.87 7.43 4.95
C ALA A 223 -5.93 6.52 5.74
N LEU A 224 -6.11 6.54 7.07
CA LEU A 224 -5.49 5.58 7.98
C LEU A 224 -6.24 4.23 7.93
N ASN A 225 -5.60 3.19 8.45
CA ASN A 225 -6.22 1.88 8.64
C ASN A 225 -6.83 1.80 10.05
N ASP A 226 -8.07 1.33 10.14
CA ASP A 226 -8.71 1.06 11.43
C ASP A 226 -8.36 -0.34 11.89
N ILE A 227 -7.65 -0.44 13.01
CA ILE A 227 -7.14 -1.68 13.59
C ILE A 227 -7.86 -1.97 14.91
N PRO A 228 -8.51 -3.14 15.05
CA PRO A 228 -9.10 -3.54 16.31
C PRO A 228 -8.00 -3.98 17.30
N VAL A 229 -7.99 -3.37 18.47
CA VAL A 229 -7.17 -3.77 19.61
C VAL A 229 -8.08 -4.27 20.70
N MET A 230 -7.93 -5.53 21.09
CA MET A 230 -8.65 -6.14 22.19
C MET A 230 -8.03 -5.70 23.52
N LEU A 231 -8.87 -5.39 24.52
CA LEU A 231 -8.43 -5.07 25.88
C LEU A 231 -8.61 -6.30 26.79
N ALA A 232 -8.10 -6.21 28.02
CA ALA A 232 -8.14 -7.30 28.99
C ALA A 232 -9.56 -7.73 29.40
N ASP A 233 -10.54 -6.83 29.29
CA ASP A 233 -11.96 -7.07 29.54
C ASP A 233 -12.70 -7.61 28.31
N THR A 234 -11.98 -7.95 27.24
CA THR A 234 -12.51 -8.39 25.93
C THR A 234 -13.20 -7.32 25.08
N SER A 235 -13.28 -6.07 25.57
CA SER A 235 -13.73 -4.94 24.77
C SER A 235 -12.75 -4.65 23.63
N ILE A 236 -13.25 -3.98 22.58
CA ILE A 236 -12.47 -3.70 21.37
C ILE A 236 -12.37 -2.20 21.16
N LEU A 237 -11.13 -1.74 21.10
CA LEU A 237 -10.80 -0.36 20.76
C LEU A 237 -10.37 -0.30 19.30
N LEU A 238 -11.12 0.42 18.46
CA LEU A 238 -10.68 0.73 17.11
C LEU A 238 -9.64 1.86 17.14
N MET A 239 -8.47 1.59 16.57
CA MET A 239 -7.33 2.48 16.55
C MET A 239 -6.88 2.77 15.12
N GLN A 240 -6.61 4.05 14.83
CA GLN A 240 -6.15 4.46 13.50
C GLN A 240 -4.63 4.35 13.40
N VAL A 241 -4.17 3.61 12.39
CA VAL A 241 -2.74 3.40 12.15
C VAL A 241 -2.35 3.78 10.72
N SER A 242 -1.14 4.30 10.58
CA SER A 242 -0.51 4.54 9.28
C SER A 242 0.39 3.36 8.91
N ALA A 243 0.90 3.33 7.67
CA ALA A 243 1.94 2.41 7.22
C ALA A 243 3.24 2.47 8.05
N TRP A 244 3.41 3.54 8.84
CA TRP A 244 4.61 3.83 9.62
C TRP A 244 4.42 3.60 11.13
N THR A 245 3.18 3.35 11.58
CA THR A 245 2.88 3.19 13.01
C THR A 245 3.50 1.91 13.54
N THR A 246 4.37 2.05 14.54
CA THR A 246 4.97 0.91 15.25
C THR A 246 4.04 0.39 16.34
N SER A 247 4.32 -0.81 16.84
CA SER A 247 3.63 -1.37 18.01
C SER A 247 3.77 -0.48 19.24
N ARG A 248 4.94 0.13 19.48
CA ARG A 248 5.13 1.13 20.54
C ARG A 248 4.26 2.36 20.33
N ASP A 249 4.18 2.87 19.10
CA ASP A 249 3.32 4.02 18.78
C ASP A 249 1.84 3.69 19.05
N LEU A 250 1.38 2.52 18.61
CA LEU A 250 0.00 2.05 18.83
C LEU A 250 -0.29 1.80 20.30
N ALA A 251 0.61 1.15 21.05
CA ALA A 251 0.47 0.95 22.48
C ALA A 251 0.33 2.27 23.23
N GLY A 252 1.12 3.30 22.86
CA GLY A 252 0.98 4.65 23.42
C GLY A 252 -0.34 5.32 23.04
N LEU A 253 -0.82 5.14 21.80
CA LEU A 253 -2.13 5.65 21.38
C LEU A 253 -3.28 5.02 22.19
N VAL A 254 -3.23 3.71 22.42
CA VAL A 254 -4.20 2.98 23.26
C VAL A 254 -4.11 3.48 24.71
N ALA A 255 -2.90 3.58 25.27
CA ALA A 255 -2.68 4.04 26.63
C ALA A 255 -3.29 5.44 26.88
N ARG A 256 -3.04 6.39 25.96
CA ARG A 256 -3.62 7.73 26.04
C ARG A 256 -5.14 7.72 25.96
N LYS A 257 -5.71 6.87 25.09
CA LYS A 257 -7.16 6.74 24.93
C LYS A 257 -7.83 6.16 26.19
N LEU A 258 -7.12 5.33 26.95
CA LEU A 258 -7.57 4.72 28.21
C LEU A 258 -7.17 5.52 29.47
N GLY A 259 -6.48 6.65 29.33
CA GLY A 259 -6.02 7.43 30.49
C GLY A 259 -4.90 6.75 31.31
N VAL A 260 -4.18 5.80 30.72
CA VAL A 260 -3.11 5.04 31.39
C VAL A 260 -1.86 5.90 31.57
N CYS A 261 -1.50 6.23 32.82
CA CYS A 261 -0.33 7.08 33.11
C CYS A 261 1.03 6.41 32.89
N ARG A 262 1.10 5.08 32.93
CA ARG A 262 2.35 4.30 32.83
C ARG A 262 2.34 3.45 31.57
N GLU A 263 2.42 4.07 30.39
CA GLU A 263 2.35 3.38 29.08
C GLU A 263 3.34 2.20 28.96
N ARG A 264 4.53 2.31 29.57
CA ARG A 264 5.58 1.28 29.54
C ARG A 264 5.28 0.03 30.37
N ALA A 265 4.23 0.05 31.20
CA ALA A 265 3.77 -1.13 31.93
C ALA A 265 2.81 -1.99 31.09
N PHE A 266 2.63 -1.64 29.81
CA PHE A 266 1.72 -2.28 28.88
C PHE A 266 2.42 -2.55 27.56
N ALA A 267 1.95 -3.57 26.86
CA ALA A 267 2.43 -3.90 25.53
C ALA A 267 1.31 -4.47 24.67
N LEU A 268 1.59 -4.53 23.37
CA LEU A 268 0.79 -5.29 22.43
C LEU A 268 1.30 -6.72 22.35
N VAL A 269 0.36 -7.64 22.34
CA VAL A 269 0.57 -9.07 22.19
C VAL A 269 -0.26 -9.53 21.00
N GLU A 270 0.32 -10.31 20.12
CA GLU A 270 -0.43 -11.04 19.11
C GLU A 270 -0.92 -12.36 19.71
N LYS A 271 -2.17 -12.70 19.42
CA LYS A 271 -2.79 -13.92 19.90
C LYS A 271 -3.43 -14.68 18.75
N ASN A 272 -3.18 -16.00 18.68
CA ASN A 272 -3.72 -16.87 17.64
C ASN A 272 -4.93 -17.69 18.12
N ASP A 273 -5.47 -18.53 17.25
CA ASP A 273 -6.67 -19.37 17.51
C ASP A 273 -6.46 -20.47 18.54
N ASP A 274 -5.20 -20.82 18.81
CA ASP A 274 -4.77 -21.81 19.78
C ASP A 274 -4.49 -21.18 21.15
N ASP A 275 -4.93 -19.94 21.35
CA ASP A 275 -4.68 -19.11 22.54
C ASP A 275 -3.19 -18.85 22.83
N GLU A 276 -2.29 -19.10 21.87
CA GLU A 276 -0.87 -18.79 22.02
C GLU A 276 -0.64 -17.28 21.88
N GLU A 277 0.15 -16.75 22.80
CA GLU A 277 0.40 -15.32 22.94
C GLU A 277 1.87 -15.01 22.71
N HIS A 278 2.16 -14.11 21.77
CA HIS A 278 3.50 -13.64 21.48
C HIS A 278 3.59 -12.13 21.66
N LEU A 279 4.60 -11.68 22.39
CA LEU A 279 4.84 -10.25 22.56
C LEU A 279 5.24 -9.63 21.21
N VAL A 280 4.52 -8.60 20.79
CA VAL A 280 4.88 -7.86 19.58
C VAL A 280 6.09 -6.96 19.90
N PRO A 281 7.21 -7.09 19.18
CA PRO A 281 8.38 -6.23 19.41
C PRO A 281 8.04 -4.76 19.23
N ASP A 282 8.59 -3.87 20.08
CA ASP A 282 8.26 -2.43 20.12
C ASP A 282 8.47 -1.67 18.79
N ASN A 283 9.39 -2.16 17.96
CA ASN A 283 9.72 -1.55 16.67
C ASN A 283 9.00 -2.21 15.48
N GLU A 284 8.16 -3.22 15.74
CA GLU A 284 7.38 -3.88 14.69
C GLU A 284 6.37 -2.90 14.10
N ARG A 285 6.25 -2.88 12.76
CA ARG A 285 5.22 -2.05 12.12
C ARG A 285 3.91 -2.80 12.14
N ILE A 286 2.84 -2.17 12.61
CA ILE A 286 1.53 -2.82 12.71
C ILE A 286 1.05 -3.35 11.36
N MET A 287 1.31 -2.62 10.28
CA MET A 287 0.93 -3.06 8.94
C MET A 287 1.81 -4.20 8.39
N ASP A 288 3.03 -4.40 8.90
CA ASP A 288 3.84 -5.59 8.58
C ASP A 288 3.23 -6.83 9.25
N LEU A 289 2.86 -6.72 10.53
CA LEU A 289 2.19 -7.78 11.28
C LEU A 289 0.88 -8.24 10.60
N TYR A 290 0.01 -7.29 10.22
CA TYR A 290 -1.24 -7.61 9.52
C TYR A 290 -1.02 -8.20 8.13
N ALA A 291 0.00 -7.74 7.40
CA ALA A 291 0.35 -8.30 6.10
C ALA A 291 0.89 -9.74 6.23
N GLU A 292 1.65 -10.03 7.29
CA GLU A 292 2.09 -11.38 7.62
C GLU A 292 0.91 -12.30 7.95
N TRP A 293 -0.05 -11.85 8.75
CA TRP A 293 -1.26 -12.60 9.07
C TRP A 293 -2.11 -12.90 7.80
N GLU A 294 -2.26 -11.91 6.91
CA GLU A 294 -2.92 -12.12 5.61
C GLU A 294 -2.16 -13.14 4.75
N ARG A 295 -0.83 -13.11 4.73
CA ARG A 295 0.01 -14.00 3.91
C ARG A 295 0.00 -15.43 4.42
N THR A 296 0.01 -15.63 5.73
CA THR A 296 0.13 -16.95 6.37
C THR A 296 -1.19 -17.70 6.46
N HIS A 297 -2.33 -17.02 6.25
CA HIS A 297 -3.68 -17.58 6.12
C HIS A 297 -4.01 -18.68 7.14
N ILE A 298 -4.63 -18.27 8.26
CA ILE A 298 -5.79 -19.02 8.76
C ILE A 298 -6.96 -18.64 7.83
N ASP A 299 -7.59 -19.65 7.26
CA ASP A 299 -8.41 -19.59 6.05
C ASP A 299 -9.79 -18.97 6.31
N VAL A 300 -9.98 -17.67 6.06
CA VAL A 300 -11.33 -17.09 5.91
C VAL A 300 -11.86 -17.47 4.52
N THR A 301 -12.41 -18.68 4.43
CA THR A 301 -13.28 -19.20 3.36
C THR A 301 -12.72 -19.22 1.91
N ASP A 302 -12.25 -20.38 1.45
CA ASP A 302 -12.22 -20.74 0.02
C ASP A 302 -13.56 -21.41 -0.42
N PRO A 303 -14.38 -20.78 -1.28
CA PRO A 303 -15.63 -21.36 -1.79
C PRO A 303 -15.45 -22.61 -2.67
N LYS A 304 -14.21 -23.02 -3.00
CA LYS A 304 -13.97 -24.15 -3.92
C LYS A 304 -13.94 -25.53 -3.28
N GLN A 305 -14.01 -25.66 -1.95
CA GLN A 305 -14.12 -26.97 -1.31
C GLN A 305 -15.56 -27.50 -1.12
N MET A 306 -16.60 -26.67 -1.32
CA MET A 306 -18.00 -27.12 -1.18
C MET A 306 -18.51 -28.01 -2.32
N LYS A 307 -17.80 -28.13 -3.45
CA LYS A 307 -18.24 -28.98 -4.58
C LYS A 307 -17.86 -30.45 -4.46
N ASN A 308 -16.89 -30.81 -3.61
CA ASN A 308 -16.46 -32.20 -3.45
C ASN A 308 -17.07 -32.93 -2.23
N LYS A 309 -17.66 -32.21 -1.26
CA LYS A 309 -18.34 -32.84 -0.11
C LYS A 309 -19.83 -33.17 -0.35
N LYS A 310 -20.46 -32.67 -1.43
CA LYS A 310 -21.85 -32.98 -1.78
C LYS A 310 -22.06 -34.33 -2.50
N LYS A 311 -21.00 -35.11 -2.74
CA LYS A 311 -21.07 -36.44 -3.37
C LYS A 311 -20.94 -37.64 -2.42
N SER A 312 -20.62 -37.45 -1.13
CA SER A 312 -20.45 -38.59 -0.19
C SER A 312 -21.48 -38.66 0.95
N ALA A 313 -22.39 -37.71 1.09
CA ALA A 313 -23.41 -37.73 2.16
C ALA A 313 -24.81 -38.01 1.59
N LYS A 314 -25.00 -39.19 1.01
CA LYS A 314 -26.33 -39.69 0.61
C LYS A 314 -26.51 -41.15 1.00
N SER A 315 -26.41 -41.45 2.30
CA SER A 315 -26.99 -42.65 2.92
C SER A 315 -26.95 -42.56 4.45
N ALA A 316 -28.01 -42.07 5.07
CA ALA A 316 -28.48 -42.53 6.39
C ALA A 316 -29.81 -41.83 6.69
N ALA A 317 -30.85 -42.62 6.97
CA ALA A 317 -32.18 -42.19 7.36
C ALA A 317 -32.21 -41.68 8.82
N PRO A 318 -33.26 -40.98 9.26
CA PRO A 318 -33.28 -40.26 10.52
C PRO A 318 -33.86 -41.13 11.66
N THR A 319 -33.27 -41.03 12.84
CA THR A 319 -33.93 -41.41 14.10
C THR A 319 -33.96 -40.19 15.02
N SER A 320 -35.19 -39.87 15.44
CA SER A 320 -35.56 -38.82 16.37
C SER A 320 -35.13 -39.16 17.79
N GLU A 321 -34.51 -38.21 18.49
CA GLU A 321 -34.62 -38.13 19.94
C GLU A 321 -34.42 -36.66 20.37
N ILE A 322 -35.38 -36.19 21.15
CA ILE A 322 -35.46 -34.87 21.76
C ILE A 322 -34.66 -34.97 23.05
N ASP A 323 -33.68 -34.10 23.25
CA ASP A 323 -33.26 -33.75 24.59
C ASP A 323 -32.81 -32.29 24.69
N THR A 324 -33.20 -31.72 25.81
CA THR A 324 -33.27 -30.29 26.12
C THR A 324 -32.17 -30.01 27.14
N ALA A 325 -31.24 -29.07 26.90
CA ALA A 325 -30.59 -28.29 27.96
C ALA A 325 -29.55 -27.27 27.45
N ALA A 326 -29.67 -26.07 28.02
CA ALA A 326 -28.61 -25.10 28.32
C ALA A 326 -27.76 -24.54 27.16
N SER A 327 -28.29 -23.47 26.55
CA SER A 327 -27.54 -22.50 25.76
C SER A 327 -26.56 -21.73 26.65
N ALA A 328 -25.33 -22.23 26.80
CA ALA A 328 -24.19 -21.36 27.05
C ALA A 328 -23.87 -20.63 25.74
N MET A 329 -24.06 -19.31 25.71
CA MET A 329 -23.59 -18.44 24.63
C MET A 329 -22.07 -18.60 24.52
N LYS A 330 -21.63 -19.48 23.62
CA LYS A 330 -20.24 -19.50 23.16
C LYS A 330 -20.02 -18.19 22.41
N THR A 331 -19.14 -17.35 22.95
CA THR A 331 -18.53 -16.24 22.22
C THR A 331 -18.05 -16.75 20.87
N PRO A 332 -18.30 -16.03 19.75
CA PRO A 332 -17.88 -16.50 18.44
C PRO A 332 -16.35 -16.65 18.45
N LYS A 333 -15.85 -17.87 18.23
CA LYS A 333 -14.43 -18.12 17.98
C LYS A 333 -14.07 -17.31 16.74
N ARG A 334 -13.33 -16.22 16.90
CA ARG A 334 -12.76 -15.48 15.77
C ARG A 334 -11.63 -16.34 15.24
N GLU A 335 -11.67 -16.67 13.96
CA GLU A 335 -10.59 -17.37 13.27
C GLU A 335 -9.53 -16.33 12.85
N GLY A 336 -8.28 -16.55 13.23
CA GLY A 336 -7.15 -15.70 12.91
C GLY A 336 -6.47 -15.04 14.11
N TYR A 337 -5.38 -14.35 13.80
CA TYR A 337 -4.63 -13.57 14.77
C TYR A 337 -5.35 -12.27 15.16
N TYR A 338 -5.15 -11.81 16.39
CA TYR A 338 -5.61 -10.49 16.84
C TYR A 338 -4.62 -9.82 17.80
N LEU A 339 -4.71 -8.49 17.90
CA LEU A 339 -3.92 -7.69 18.83
C LEU A 339 -4.62 -7.59 20.18
N LEU A 340 -3.90 -7.92 21.25
CA LEU A 340 -4.29 -7.74 22.64
C LEU A 340 -3.40 -6.69 23.30
N TYR A 341 -4.00 -5.69 23.93
CA TYR A 341 -3.31 -4.73 24.78
C TYR A 341 -3.46 -5.15 26.24
N LYS A 342 -2.35 -5.49 26.89
CA LYS A 342 -2.35 -5.96 28.28
C LYS A 342 -1.14 -5.46 29.05
N ALA A 343 -1.22 -5.57 30.38
CA ALA A 343 -0.08 -5.29 31.24
C ALA A 343 1.12 -6.15 30.80
N TYR A 344 2.29 -5.54 30.75
CA TYR A 344 3.56 -6.20 30.46
C TYR A 344 4.66 -5.48 31.23
N LEU A 345 5.29 -6.19 32.17
CA LEU A 345 6.33 -5.65 33.03
C LEU A 345 7.65 -6.31 32.68
N TRP A 346 8.61 -5.49 32.23
CA TRP A 346 9.94 -5.97 31.90
C TRP A 346 10.73 -6.29 33.18
N GLY A 347 11.08 -7.57 33.37
CA GLY A 347 12.35 -7.93 34.02
C GLY A 347 12.43 -8.06 35.54
N LYS A 348 11.35 -8.05 36.34
CA LYS A 348 11.41 -8.56 37.74
C LYS A 348 10.12 -9.22 38.18
N SER A 349 10.29 -10.41 38.78
CA SER A 349 9.29 -11.22 39.48
C SER A 349 8.28 -10.37 40.25
N ILE A 350 7.14 -10.12 39.62
CA ILE A 350 5.94 -9.63 40.26
C ILE A 350 4.99 -10.82 40.24
N ASN A 351 4.46 -11.18 41.42
CA ASN A 351 3.55 -12.30 41.59
C ASN A 351 2.36 -12.17 40.61
N ASP A 352 1.97 -13.27 39.96
CA ASP A 352 0.86 -13.34 39.01
C ASP A 352 -0.44 -12.70 39.54
N ASN A 353 -0.62 -12.68 40.86
CA ASN A 353 -1.73 -12.00 41.53
C ASN A 353 -1.75 -10.47 41.31
N VAL A 354 -0.59 -9.81 41.28
CA VAL A 354 -0.49 -8.37 41.00
C VAL A 354 -0.74 -8.11 39.53
N PHE A 355 -0.29 -9.01 38.65
CA PHE A 355 -0.58 -8.94 37.22
C PHE A 355 -2.08 -9.06 36.95
N ALA A 356 -2.74 -10.03 37.59
CA ALA A 356 -4.19 -10.20 37.55
C ALA A 356 -4.93 -8.97 38.10
N TYR A 357 -4.45 -8.40 39.20
CA TYR A 357 -5.04 -7.20 39.80
C TYR A 357 -4.92 -5.97 38.89
N VAL A 358 -3.79 -5.79 38.20
CA VAL A 358 -3.62 -4.69 37.22
C VAL A 358 -4.55 -4.88 36.03
N ASN A 359 -4.64 -6.09 35.47
CA ASN A 359 -5.59 -6.36 34.37
C ASN A 359 -7.05 -6.18 34.82
N TYR A 360 -7.38 -6.53 36.06
CA TYR A 360 -8.69 -6.28 36.64
C TYR A 360 -8.99 -4.77 36.78
N ILE A 361 -8.05 -3.97 37.26
CA ILE A 361 -8.24 -2.51 37.30
C ILE A 361 -8.53 -1.94 35.91
N ILE A 362 -7.84 -2.43 34.87
CA ILE A 362 -8.10 -2.00 33.49
C ILE A 362 -9.53 -2.30 33.09
N SER A 363 -10.02 -3.51 33.38
CA SER A 363 -11.42 -3.87 33.10
C SER A 363 -12.42 -2.95 33.77
N LEU A 364 -12.11 -2.46 34.98
CA LEU A 364 -12.97 -1.53 35.70
C LEU A 364 -12.88 -0.09 35.17
N THR A 365 -11.73 0.34 34.64
CA THR A 365 -11.55 1.70 34.10
C THR A 365 -12.16 1.90 32.72
N ALA A 366 -12.34 0.82 31.95
CA ALA A 366 -12.99 0.87 30.64
C ALA A 366 -14.52 1.08 30.74
N ASP A 367 -15.15 0.60 31.82
CA ASP A 367 -16.59 0.79 32.08
C ASP A 367 -16.97 2.20 32.56
N ALA A 368 -16.00 3.05 32.92
CA ALA A 368 -16.25 4.39 33.47
C ALA A 368 -16.38 5.50 32.40
N GLY A 369 -16.48 5.12 31.12
CA GLY A 369 -16.58 6.03 29.98
C GLY A 369 -17.92 5.94 29.24
N GLU A 370 -19.04 6.13 29.94
CA GLU A 370 -20.33 6.54 29.36
C GLU A 370 -20.73 7.95 29.80
#